data_AF-A0A7M3XTC9-F1
#
_entry.id   AF-A0A7M3XTC9-F1
#
_cell.length_a   1.000
_cell.length_b   1.000
_cell.length_c   1.000
_cell.angle_alpha   90.00
_cell.angle_beta   90.00
_cell.angle_gamma   90.00
#
_symmetry.space_group_name_H-M   'P 1'
#
loop_
_entity.id
_entity.type
_entity.pdbx_description
1 polymer ?
#
loop_
_entity_poly.entity_id
_entity_poly.type
_entity_poly.pdbx_seq_one_letter_code
_entity_poly.pdbx_strand_id
1 'polypeptide(L)'
;LLCFTGLVWFALMHWWEITPIMSDGEINRYWLIFLPNLLISLTGLALAGGLAMLAYGDQRVNESKYLFGISLGTFLFLMCAMNIDSANLSAVEFREYVWLSIADIIGIIIGSVLSIISFASVIFVYERSLPTPKSIEPPNNQELDKVTQVIKNNLGGDE
;
A
#
# COMPACT_ATOMS: atom_id res chain seq x y z
N LEU A 1 19.06 -8.36 -8.22
CA LEU A 1 19.92 -9.42 -7.65
C LEU A 1 19.42 -9.86 -6.27
N LEU A 2 19.39 -8.96 -5.27
CA LEU A 2 18.97 -9.28 -3.88
C LEU A 2 17.56 -9.89 -3.77
N CYS A 3 16.58 -9.36 -4.52
CA CYS A 3 15.23 -9.90 -4.52
C CYS A 3 15.20 -11.34 -5.07
N PHE A 4 15.91 -11.61 -6.16
CA PHE A 4 16.02 -12.93 -6.75
C PHE A 4 16.68 -13.93 -5.79
N THR A 5 17.79 -13.55 -5.16
CA THR A 5 18.46 -14.40 -4.15
C THR A 5 17.53 -14.68 -2.96
N GLY A 6 16.74 -13.69 -2.53
CA GLY A 6 15.74 -13.86 -1.48
C GLY A 6 14.63 -14.84 -1.88
N LEU A 7 14.11 -14.76 -3.11
CA LEU A 7 13.10 -15.69 -3.63
C LEU A 7 13.64 -17.13 -3.70
N VAL A 8 14.88 -17.30 -4.17
CA VAL A 8 15.53 -18.63 -4.17
C VAL A 8 15.67 -19.16 -2.75
N TRP A 9 16.08 -18.31 -1.80
CA TRP A 9 16.19 -18.71 -0.40
C TRP A 9 14.84 -19.13 0.20
N PHE A 10 13.77 -18.37 -0.06
CA PHE A 10 12.42 -18.75 0.36
C PHE A 10 11.92 -20.03 -0.32
N ALA A 11 12.26 -20.26 -1.58
CA ALA A 11 11.93 -21.50 -2.27
C ALA A 11 12.64 -22.71 -1.62
N LEU A 12 13.92 -22.55 -1.25
CA LEU A 12 14.65 -23.60 -0.53
C LEU A 12 14.02 -23.89 0.84
N MET A 13 13.65 -22.87 1.61
CA MET A 13 12.97 -23.08 2.90
C MET A 13 11.57 -23.68 2.75
N HIS A 14 10.86 -23.39 1.65
CA HIS A 14 9.53 -23.94 1.42
C HIS A 14 9.57 -25.39 0.96
N TRP A 15 10.39 -25.75 -0.03
CA TRP A 15 10.38 -27.09 -0.63
C TRP A 15 11.36 -28.10 0.00
N TRP A 16 12.45 -27.63 0.60
CA TRP A 16 13.47 -28.50 1.18
C TRP A 16 13.27 -28.71 2.69
N GLU A 17 14.01 -29.63 3.29
CA GLU A 17 14.06 -29.89 4.75
C GLU A 17 14.52 -28.70 5.62
N ILE A 18 14.78 -27.55 5.02
CA ILE A 18 15.15 -26.30 5.72
C ILE A 18 13.89 -25.52 6.17
N THR A 19 12.69 -26.09 5.97
CA THR A 19 11.46 -25.50 6.49
C THR A 19 11.58 -25.25 7.99
N PRO A 20 11.20 -24.05 8.49
CA PRO A 20 11.24 -23.78 9.93
C PRO A 20 10.30 -24.73 10.69
N ILE A 21 10.89 -25.63 11.49
CA ILE A 21 10.19 -26.61 12.34
C ILE A 21 10.38 -26.19 13.81
N MET A 22 9.34 -26.36 14.62
CA MET A 22 9.34 -26.10 16.05
C MET A 22 9.94 -27.31 16.82
N SER A 23 10.24 -27.12 18.12
CA SER A 23 10.89 -28.16 18.94
C SER A 23 10.05 -29.43 19.14
N ASP A 24 8.75 -29.36 18.87
CA ASP A 24 7.77 -30.46 18.90
C ASP A 24 7.70 -31.24 17.57
N GLY A 25 8.42 -30.81 16.54
CA GLY A 25 8.39 -31.41 15.20
C GLY A 25 7.28 -30.89 14.29
N GLU A 26 6.44 -29.95 14.76
CA GLU A 26 5.45 -29.30 13.91
C GLU A 26 6.08 -28.18 13.08
N ILE A 27 5.55 -27.91 11.88
CA ILE A 27 5.97 -26.75 11.11
C ILE A 27 5.59 -25.48 11.87
N ASN A 28 6.50 -24.51 11.88
CA ASN A 28 6.25 -23.22 12.48
C ASN A 28 5.05 -22.52 11.82
N ARG A 29 3.97 -22.33 12.60
CA ARG A 29 2.74 -21.68 12.14
C ARG A 29 2.97 -20.26 11.62
N TYR A 30 3.96 -19.54 12.18
CA TYR A 30 4.31 -18.21 11.67
C TYR A 30 4.83 -18.25 10.24
N TRP A 31 5.57 -19.30 9.86
CA TRP A 31 6.04 -19.48 8.48
C TRP A 31 4.87 -19.70 7.52
N LEU A 32 3.90 -20.52 7.93
CA LEU A 32 2.70 -20.84 7.15
C LEU A 32 1.80 -19.62 6.92
N ILE A 33 1.80 -18.64 7.83
CA ILE A 33 1.07 -17.38 7.66
C ILE A 33 1.90 -16.36 6.89
N PHE A 34 3.20 -16.26 7.20
CA PHE A 34 4.10 -15.26 6.65
C PHE A 34 4.31 -15.41 5.15
N LEU A 35 4.67 -16.62 4.70
CA LEU A 35 5.05 -16.87 3.31
C LEU A 35 3.91 -16.52 2.32
N PRO A 36 2.67 -17.02 2.48
CA PRO A 36 1.59 -16.68 1.55
C PRO A 36 1.24 -15.19 1.59
N ASN A 37 1.17 -14.57 2.77
CA ASN A 37 0.94 -13.13 2.89
C ASN A 37 2.01 -12.30 2.17
N LEU A 38 3.29 -12.67 2.32
CA LEU A 38 4.40 -12.03 1.63
C LEU A 38 4.26 -12.18 0.12
N LEU A 39 4.02 -13.40 -0.38
CA LEU A 39 3.94 -13.69 -1.81
C LEU A 39 2.76 -12.95 -2.47
N ILE A 40 1.59 -12.96 -1.85
CA ILE A 40 0.39 -12.26 -2.38
C ILE A 40 0.63 -10.75 -2.35
N SER A 41 1.08 -10.20 -1.21
CA SER A 41 1.29 -8.77 -1.06
C SER A 41 2.37 -8.25 -2.01
N LEU A 42 3.50 -8.96 -2.13
CA LEU A 42 4.59 -8.56 -3.02
C LEU A 42 4.17 -8.65 -4.49
N THR A 43 3.39 -9.68 -4.86
CA THR A 43 2.81 -9.79 -6.21
C THR A 43 1.93 -8.58 -6.53
N GLY A 44 1.00 -8.24 -5.63
CA GLY A 44 0.06 -7.15 -5.81
C GLY A 44 0.72 -5.78 -5.81
N LEU A 45 1.59 -5.50 -4.83
CA LEU A 45 2.29 -4.22 -4.70
C LEU A 45 3.29 -3.99 -5.84
N ALA A 46 4.02 -5.02 -6.27
CA ALA A 46 4.93 -4.90 -7.40
C ALA A 46 4.17 -4.70 -8.72
N LEU A 47 3.03 -5.37 -8.91
CA LEU A 47 2.16 -5.13 -10.08
C LEU A 47 1.61 -3.71 -10.10
N ALA A 48 1.03 -3.26 -8.98
CA ALA A 48 0.46 -1.92 -8.85
C ALA A 48 1.55 -0.84 -9.00
N GLY A 49 2.71 -1.03 -8.39
CA GLY A 49 3.86 -0.14 -8.54
C GLY A 49 4.39 -0.10 -9.97
N GLY A 50 4.48 -1.25 -10.65
CA GLY A 50 4.87 -1.34 -12.05
C GLY A 50 3.93 -0.56 -12.98
N LEU A 51 2.62 -0.69 -12.76
CA LEU A 51 1.60 0.07 -13.49
C LEU A 51 1.67 1.57 -13.18
N ALA A 52 1.82 1.94 -11.91
CA ALA A 52 1.94 3.35 -11.50
C ALA A 52 3.16 4.03 -12.15
N MET A 53 4.29 3.32 -12.26
CA MET A 53 5.49 3.82 -12.94
C MET A 53 5.28 4.05 -14.44
N LEU A 54 4.43 3.25 -15.11
CA LEU A 54 4.06 3.49 -16.52
C LEU A 54 3.03 4.60 -16.68
N ALA A 55 2.09 4.71 -15.76
CA ALA A 55 1.00 5.68 -15.84
C ALA A 55 1.46 7.10 -15.48
N TYR A 56 2.31 7.24 -14.47
CA TYR A 56 2.69 8.52 -13.88
C TYR A 56 4.21 8.80 -13.90
N GLY A 57 5.04 7.81 -14.22
CA GLY A 57 6.49 7.96 -14.21
C GLY A 57 7.02 8.42 -15.56
N ASP A 58 7.72 9.56 -15.59
CA ASP A 58 8.42 10.02 -16.79
C ASP A 58 9.68 9.16 -17.03
N GLN A 59 9.74 8.51 -18.19
CA GLN A 59 10.83 7.62 -18.61
C GLN A 59 11.18 6.46 -17.64
N ARG A 60 10.26 6.04 -16.76
CA ARG A 60 10.47 4.96 -15.76
C ARG A 60 10.14 3.55 -16.25
N VAL A 61 10.29 3.30 -17.55
CA VAL A 61 9.93 2.02 -18.18
C VAL A 61 10.83 0.88 -17.69
N ASN A 62 12.11 1.16 -17.42
CA ASN A 62 13.05 0.13 -16.96
C ASN A 62 12.74 -0.30 -15.53
N GLU A 63 12.41 0.64 -14.64
CA GLU A 63 11.98 0.38 -13.27
C GLU A 63 10.67 -0.41 -13.24
N SER A 64 9.72 -0.05 -14.09
CA SER A 64 8.46 -0.78 -14.26
C SER A 64 8.70 -2.25 -14.67
N LYS A 65 9.61 -2.51 -15.62
CA LYS A 65 9.98 -3.88 -16.02
C LYS A 65 10.53 -4.70 -14.85
N TYR A 66 11.36 -4.11 -13.99
CA TYR A 66 11.86 -4.84 -12.81
C TYR A 66 10.72 -5.17 -11.84
N LEU A 67 9.79 -4.25 -11.60
CA LEU A 67 8.63 -4.48 -10.74
C LEU A 67 7.70 -5.56 -11.30
N PHE A 68 7.42 -5.55 -12.62
CA PHE A 68 6.68 -6.63 -13.26
C PHE A 68 7.41 -7.97 -13.18
N GLY A 69 8.73 -7.99 -13.34
CA GLY A 69 9.54 -9.19 -13.16
C GLY A 69 9.45 -9.77 -11.75
N ILE A 70 9.46 -8.92 -10.72
CA ILE A 70 9.26 -9.32 -9.31
C ILE A 70 7.85 -9.89 -9.13
N SER A 71 6.82 -9.17 -9.59
CA SER A 71 5.43 -9.62 -9.49
C SER A 71 5.19 -10.97 -10.16
N LEU A 72 5.73 -11.16 -11.37
CA LEU A 72 5.63 -12.43 -12.08
C LEU A 72 6.38 -13.54 -11.34
N GLY A 73 7.59 -13.27 -10.85
CA GLY A 73 8.39 -14.24 -10.10
C GLY A 73 7.70 -14.71 -8.81
N THR A 74 7.13 -13.79 -8.04
CA THR A 74 6.40 -14.10 -6.80
C THR A 74 5.08 -14.81 -7.07
N PHE A 75 4.39 -14.43 -8.17
CA PHE A 75 3.17 -15.10 -8.60
C PHE A 75 3.43 -16.55 -9.02
N LEU A 76 4.47 -16.78 -9.83
CA LEU A 76 4.85 -18.13 -10.25
C LEU A 76 5.28 -18.97 -9.06
N PHE A 77 6.03 -18.41 -8.11
CA PHE A 77 6.33 -19.09 -6.84
C PHE A 77 5.03 -19.50 -6.16
N LEU A 78 4.12 -18.57 -5.88
CA LEU A 78 2.85 -18.86 -5.21
C LEU A 78 2.08 -19.98 -5.91
N MET A 79 1.97 -19.93 -7.24
CA MET A 79 1.29 -20.95 -8.03
C MET A 79 1.98 -22.31 -7.92
N CYS A 80 3.31 -22.37 -7.94
CA CYS A 80 4.04 -23.61 -7.70
C CYS A 80 3.80 -24.14 -6.28
N ALA A 81 3.89 -23.27 -5.27
CA ALA A 81 3.74 -23.65 -3.85
C ALA A 81 2.34 -24.20 -3.54
N MET A 82 1.31 -23.70 -4.23
CA MET A 82 -0.07 -24.22 -4.12
C MET A 82 -0.30 -25.57 -4.80
N ASN A 83 0.61 -26.04 -5.66
CA ASN A 83 0.39 -27.21 -6.51
C ASN A 83 1.45 -28.31 -6.37
N ILE A 84 2.59 -28.03 -5.74
CA ILE A 84 3.70 -28.97 -5.57
C ILE A 84 3.93 -29.19 -4.08
N ASP A 85 3.86 -30.44 -3.65
CA ASP A 85 4.16 -30.81 -2.27
C ASP A 85 5.62 -30.49 -1.92
N SER A 86 5.84 -30.11 -0.67
CA SER A 86 7.17 -29.91 -0.12
C SER A 86 7.62 -31.11 0.72
N ALA A 87 8.87 -31.10 1.19
CA ALA A 87 9.39 -32.15 2.06
C ALA A 87 8.59 -32.33 3.37
N ASN A 88 8.05 -31.24 3.93
CA ASN A 88 7.41 -31.24 5.25
C ASN A 88 5.93 -30.82 5.23
N LEU A 89 5.45 -30.21 4.15
CA LEU A 89 4.11 -29.60 4.03
C LEU A 89 3.42 -30.05 2.73
N SER A 90 2.15 -30.45 2.84
CA SER A 90 1.32 -30.77 1.66
C SER A 90 0.83 -29.50 0.95
N ALA A 91 0.68 -29.57 -0.36
CA ALA A 91 0.16 -28.47 -1.18
C ALA A 91 -1.29 -28.11 -0.80
N VAL A 92 -2.07 -29.10 -0.33
CA VAL A 92 -3.45 -28.88 0.14
C VAL A 92 -3.46 -28.02 1.40
N GLU A 93 -2.63 -28.36 2.38
CA GLU A 93 -2.51 -27.60 3.62
C GLU A 93 -2.00 -26.18 3.35
N PHE A 94 -0.96 -26.02 2.53
CA PHE A 94 -0.48 -24.69 2.16
C PHE A 94 -1.55 -23.83 1.49
N ARG A 95 -2.39 -24.44 0.64
CA ARG A 95 -3.49 -23.74 -0.05
C ARG A 95 -4.53 -23.19 0.92
N GLU A 96 -4.80 -23.87 2.04
CA GLU A 96 -5.68 -23.35 3.09
C GLU A 96 -5.14 -22.04 3.68
N TYR A 97 -3.85 -22.00 3.99
CA TYR A 97 -3.18 -20.78 4.46
C TYR A 97 -3.14 -19.67 3.41
N VAL A 98 -3.04 -20.01 2.13
CA VAL A 98 -3.15 -19.03 1.03
C VAL A 98 -4.55 -18.39 1.03
N TRP A 99 -5.61 -19.19 1.14
CA TRP A 99 -6.98 -18.65 1.19
C TRP A 99 -7.25 -17.78 2.41
N LEU A 100 -6.73 -18.18 3.58
CA LEU A 100 -6.79 -17.36 4.80
C LEU A 100 -6.06 -16.03 4.60
N SER A 101 -4.87 -16.06 4.00
CA SER A 101 -4.10 -14.84 3.69
C SER A 101 -4.82 -13.90 2.71
N ILE A 102 -5.50 -14.46 1.71
CA ILE A 102 -6.34 -13.67 0.80
C ILE A 102 -7.48 -12.99 1.57
N ALA A 103 -8.15 -13.72 2.48
CA ALA A 103 -9.21 -13.16 3.30
C ALA A 103 -8.70 -12.03 4.21
N ASP A 104 -7.53 -12.19 4.82
CA ASP A 104 -6.90 -11.16 5.66
C ASP A 104 -6.60 -9.89 4.85
N ILE A 105 -5.96 -10.02 3.68
CA ILE A 105 -5.60 -8.88 2.82
C ILE A 105 -6.86 -8.16 2.34
N ILE A 106 -7.88 -8.90 1.89
CA ILE A 106 -9.16 -8.31 1.47
C ILE A 106 -9.83 -7.60 2.65
N GLY A 107 -9.82 -8.21 3.84
CA GLY A 107 -10.36 -7.62 5.05
C GLY A 107 -9.69 -6.30 5.41
N ILE A 108 -8.36 -6.22 5.31
CA ILE A 108 -7.59 -4.99 5.53
C ILE A 108 -7.96 -3.92 4.51
N ILE A 109 -8.06 -4.27 3.22
CA ILE A 109 -8.39 -3.31 2.16
C ILE A 109 -9.81 -2.76 2.37
N ILE A 110 -10.80 -3.63 2.55
CA ILE A 110 -12.20 -3.22 2.75
C ILE A 110 -12.33 -2.41 4.04
N GLY A 111 -11.72 -2.87 5.13
CA GLY A 111 -11.73 -2.16 6.41
C GLY A 111 -11.12 -0.77 6.32
N SER A 112 -10.01 -0.63 5.59
CA SER A 112 -9.35 0.65 5.36
C SER A 112 -10.25 1.61 4.57
N VAL A 113 -10.88 1.13 3.48
CA VAL A 113 -11.80 1.94 2.67
C VAL A 113 -13.02 2.36 3.48
N LEU A 114 -13.63 1.45 4.25
CA LEU A 114 -14.78 1.75 5.12
C LEU A 114 -14.40 2.78 6.20
N SER A 115 -13.20 2.71 6.76
CA SER A 115 -12.71 3.68 7.73
C SER A 115 -12.60 5.09 7.13
N ILE A 116 -12.05 5.22 5.92
CA ILE A 116 -11.96 6.50 5.20
C ILE A 116 -13.35 7.06 4.92
N ILE A 117 -14.28 6.24 4.42
CA ILE A 117 -15.66 6.67 4.13
C ILE A 117 -16.37 7.13 5.40
N SER A 118 -16.21 6.40 6.51
CA SER A 118 -16.79 6.77 7.80
C SER A 118 -16.31 8.15 8.25
N PHE A 119 -15.00 8.39 8.21
CA PHE A 119 -14.41 9.67 8.59
C PHE A 119 -14.86 10.82 7.67
N ALA A 120 -14.84 10.61 6.35
CA ALA A 120 -15.31 11.59 5.38
C ALA A 120 -16.80 11.93 5.58
N SER A 121 -17.63 10.93 5.91
CA SER A 121 -19.05 11.14 6.19
C SER A 121 -19.28 12.01 7.42
N VAL A 122 -18.48 11.82 8.48
CA VAL A 122 -18.56 12.64 9.70
C VAL A 122 -18.19 14.09 9.39
N ILE A 123 -17.09 14.33 8.67
CA ILE A 123 -16.69 15.69 8.26
C ILE A 123 -17.78 16.34 7.41
N PHE A 124 -18.30 15.63 6.41
CA PHE A 124 -19.34 16.15 5.52
C PHE A 124 -20.60 16.57 6.29
N VAL A 125 -21.08 15.74 7.22
CA VAL A 125 -22.24 16.06 8.05
C VAL A 125 -21.95 17.27 8.95
N TYR A 126 -20.76 17.32 9.54
CA TYR A 126 -20.33 18.42 10.39
C TYR A 126 -20.28 19.74 9.62
N GLU A 127 -19.59 19.80 8.48
CA GLU A 127 -19.49 21.01 7.67
C GLU A 127 -20.86 21.49 7.19
N ARG A 128 -21.72 20.56 6.77
CA ARG A 128 -23.09 20.88 6.34
C ARG A 128 -23.96 21.45 7.46
N SER A 129 -23.65 21.14 8.72
CA SER A 129 -24.39 21.64 9.88
C SER A 129 -23.93 23.04 10.35
N LEU A 130 -22.79 23.54 9.86
CA LEU A 130 -22.29 24.86 10.24
C LEU A 130 -23.17 25.96 9.64
N PRO A 131 -23.47 27.03 10.41
CA PRO A 131 -24.17 28.19 9.87
C PRO A 131 -23.33 28.86 8.78
N THR A 132 -24.00 29.52 7.83
CA THR A 132 -23.31 30.26 6.77
C THR A 132 -22.34 31.28 7.40
N PRO A 133 -21.11 31.38 6.89
CA PRO A 133 -20.17 32.36 7.42
C PRO A 133 -20.77 33.74 7.28
N LYS A 134 -20.62 34.56 8.32
CA LYS A 134 -21.06 35.96 8.28
C LYS A 134 -20.34 36.61 7.10
N SER A 135 -21.11 37.20 6.19
CA SER A 135 -20.55 38.06 5.14
C SER A 135 -19.77 39.16 5.85
N ILE A 136 -18.48 39.25 5.55
CA ILE A 136 -17.69 40.42 5.95
C ILE A 136 -18.35 41.64 5.33
N GLU A 137 -18.51 42.68 6.15
CA GLU A 137 -18.96 43.98 5.68
C GLU A 137 -17.91 44.55 4.72
N PRO A 138 -18.30 45.35 3.73
CA PRO A 138 -17.34 46.01 2.86
C PRO A 138 -16.32 46.82 3.69
N PRO A 139 -15.05 46.92 3.23
CA PRO A 139 -13.98 47.53 4.01
C PRO A 139 -14.35 48.92 4.48
N ASN A 140 -14.09 49.21 5.75
CA ASN A 140 -14.30 50.55 6.28
C ASN A 140 -13.23 51.50 5.74
N ASN A 141 -13.52 52.80 5.68
CA ASN A 141 -12.59 53.83 5.19
C ASN A 141 -11.22 53.77 5.92
N GLN A 142 -11.23 53.41 7.21
CA GLN A 142 -10.00 53.23 8.00
C GLN A 142 -9.14 52.05 7.55
N GLU A 143 -9.77 50.96 7.09
CA GLU A 143 -9.06 49.79 6.56
C GLU A 143 -8.53 50.08 5.15
N LEU A 144 -9.32 50.80 4.34
CA LEU A 144 -8.90 51.31 3.03
C LEU A 144 -7.69 52.27 3.13
N ASP A 145 -7.68 53.17 4.11
CA ASP A 145 -6.55 54.06 4.37
C ASP A 145 -5.30 53.25 4.77
N LYS A 146 -5.47 52.23 5.60
CA LYS A 146 -4.37 51.33 6.01
C LYS A 146 -3.80 50.56 4.82
N VAL A 147 -4.67 50.04 3.96
CA VAL A 147 -4.28 49.37 2.71
C VAL A 147 -3.57 50.35 1.78
N THR A 148 -4.08 51.56 1.62
CA THR A 148 -3.47 52.62 0.81
C THR A 148 -2.08 53.00 1.33
N GLN A 149 -1.90 53.07 2.65
CA GLN A 149 -0.63 53.38 3.29
C GLN A 149 0.39 52.24 3.10
N VAL A 150 -0.05 50.98 3.22
CA VAL A 150 0.80 49.81 2.93
C VAL A 150 1.20 49.76 1.45
N ILE A 151 0.27 50.06 0.55
CA ILE A 151 0.53 50.15 -0.90
C ILE A 151 1.56 51.25 -1.18
N LYS A 152 1.37 52.46 -0.64
CA LYS A 152 2.33 53.58 -0.80
C LYS A 152 3.72 53.23 -0.28
N ASN A 153 3.81 52.61 0.90
CA ASN A 153 5.08 52.23 1.52
C ASN A 153 5.83 51.13 0.73
N ASN A 154 5.13 50.27 0.00
CA ASN A 154 5.75 49.18 -0.77
C ASN A 154 6.00 49.52 -2.25
N LEU A 155 5.25 50.46 -2.82
CA LEU A 155 5.44 50.94 -4.20
C LEU A 155 6.47 52.07 -4.31
N GLY A 156 7.10 52.49 -3.21
CA GLY A 156 8.10 53.56 -3.22
C GLY A 156 7.53 54.90 -3.67
N GLY A 157 6.26 55.18 -3.34
CA GLY A 157 5.53 56.38 -3.77
C GLY A 157 5.77 57.61 -2.91
N ASP A 158 6.99 57.78 -2.40
CA ASP A 158 7.49 59.06 -1.87
C ASP A 158 8.48 59.67 -2.89
N GLU A 159 7.99 59.87 -4.12
CA GLU A 159 8.33 60.98 -5.03
C GLU A 159 7.07 61.40 -5.80
#